data_AF-A0AAW5YYV1-F1
#
_entry.id   AF-A0AAW5YYV1-F1
#
_cell.length_a   1.000
_cell.length_b   1.000
_cell.length_c   1.000
_cell.angle_alpha   90.00
_cell.angle_beta   90.00
_cell.angle_gamma   90.00
#
_symmetry.space_group_name_H-M   'P 1'
#
loop_
_entity.id
_entity.type
_entity.pdbx_description
1 polymer ?
#
loop_
_entity_poly.entity_id
_entity_poly.type
_entity_poly.pdbx_seq_one_letter_code
_entity_poly.pdbx_strand_id
1 'polypeptide(L)'
;IDKQTVNGDSTDLAFTVTYTKNAPTVTTEKKTINETVSYVDQDGHELAQPHTASVEFTRQVSTDAVTGEKTYGPWSAAQSFDAV
;
A
#
# COMPACT_ATOMS: atom_id res chain seq x y z
N ILE A 1 -31.72 17.87 -5.28
CA ILE A 1 -32.35 19.08 -5.85
C ILE A 1 -33.84 18.83 -5.86
N ASP A 2 -34.60 19.76 -5.31
CA ASP A 2 -36.05 19.63 -5.19
C ASP A 2 -36.76 20.29 -6.37
N LYS A 3 -38.03 19.91 -6.57
CA LYS A 3 -38.88 20.37 -7.67
C LYS A 3 -39.00 21.90 -7.66
N GLN A 4 -38.68 22.53 -8.79
CA GLN A 4 -38.84 23.98 -9.01
C GLN A 4 -40.11 24.26 -9.83
N THR A 5 -40.75 25.40 -9.59
CA THR A 5 -41.87 25.91 -10.39
C THR A 5 -41.52 27.31 -10.91
N VAL A 6 -41.60 27.52 -12.21
CA VAL A 6 -41.22 28.77 -12.90
C VAL A 6 -42.39 29.31 -13.74
N ASN A 7 -42.36 30.60 -14.07
CA ASN A 7 -43.36 31.30 -14.87
C ASN A 7 -42.70 32.22 -15.93
N GLY A 8 -43.51 32.95 -16.71
CA GLY A 8 -43.06 33.76 -17.85
C GLY A 8 -42.11 34.92 -17.53
N ASP A 9 -42.02 35.32 -16.25
CA ASP A 9 -41.12 36.38 -15.77
C ASP A 9 -39.89 35.82 -15.04
N SER A 10 -39.75 34.49 -14.99
CA SER A 10 -38.66 33.85 -14.27
C SER A 10 -37.33 34.00 -15.01
N THR A 11 -36.26 34.26 -14.26
CA THR A 11 -34.88 34.24 -14.77
C THR A 11 -34.28 32.84 -14.69
N ASP A 12 -33.17 32.63 -15.39
CA ASP A 12 -32.44 31.36 -15.36
C ASP A 12 -32.02 30.98 -13.94
N LEU A 13 -32.25 29.71 -13.60
CA LEU A 13 -31.82 29.12 -12.34
C LEU A 13 -30.49 28.39 -12.57
N ALA A 14 -29.49 28.70 -11.74
CA ALA A 14 -28.21 27.98 -11.73
C ALA A 14 -28.02 27.29 -10.37
N PHE A 15 -27.61 26.04 -10.40
CA PHE A 15 -27.29 25.26 -9.21
C PHE A 15 -25.86 24.73 -9.31
N THR A 16 -25.11 24.83 -8.22
CA THR A 16 -23.79 24.23 -8.10
C THR A 16 -23.87 23.09 -7.09
N VAL A 17 -23.47 21.90 -7.50
CA VAL A 17 -23.28 20.75 -6.60
C VAL A 17 -21.79 20.59 -6.36
N THR A 18 -21.37 20.73 -5.10
CA THR A 18 -19.98 20.56 -4.70
C THR A 18 -19.79 19.20 -4.04
N TYR A 19 -18.82 18.42 -4.51
CA TYR A 19 -18.41 17.17 -3.87
C TYR A 19 -17.09 17.37 -3.14
N THR A 20 -17.03 16.92 -1.88
CA THR A 20 -15.77 16.78 -1.14
C THR A 20 -15.23 15.37 -1.32
N LYS A 21 -13.95 15.25 -1.71
CA LYS A 21 -13.29 13.94 -1.82
C LYS A 21 -13.22 13.29 -0.44
N ASN A 22 -13.66 12.04 -0.35
CA ASN A 22 -13.53 11.23 0.87
C ASN A 22 -12.06 11.04 1.24
N ALA A 23 -11.76 11.01 2.55
CA ALA A 23 -10.41 10.72 3.03
C ALA A 23 -9.98 9.30 2.58
N PRO A 24 -8.72 9.10 2.15
CA PRO A 24 -8.25 7.79 1.78
C PRO A 24 -8.08 6.89 3.00
N THR A 25 -8.18 5.58 2.81
CA THR A 25 -7.78 4.60 3.83
C THR A 25 -6.27 4.40 3.77
N VAL A 26 -5.60 4.41 4.93
CA VAL A 26 -4.15 4.19 5.02
C VAL A 26 -3.88 2.89 5.76
N THR A 27 -3.08 2.01 5.17
CA THR A 27 -2.66 0.73 5.76
C THR A 27 -1.14 0.58 5.69
N THR A 28 -0.60 -0.36 6.47
CA THR A 28 0.81 -0.73 6.42
C THR A 28 0.96 -2.08 5.73
N GLU A 29 1.69 -2.13 4.63
CA GLU A 29 2.12 -3.37 3.97
C GLU A 29 3.43 -3.83 4.58
N LYS A 30 3.55 -5.15 4.78
CA LYS A 30 4.74 -5.81 5.34
C LYS A 30 5.28 -6.82 4.34
N LYS A 31 6.60 -6.92 4.24
CA LYS A 31 7.31 -7.92 3.44
C LYS A 31 8.51 -8.46 4.21
N THR A 32 8.56 -9.76 4.41
CA THR A 32 9.72 -10.42 5.04
C THR A 32 10.66 -10.96 3.96
N ILE A 33 11.96 -10.70 4.12
CA ILE A 33 13.03 -11.30 3.32
C ILE A 33 13.81 -12.26 4.22
N ASN A 34 14.03 -13.48 3.75
CA ASN A 34 14.75 -14.51 4.49
C ASN A 34 16.10 -14.80 3.83
N GLU A 35 17.12 -15.04 4.63
CA GLU A 35 18.42 -15.56 4.25
C GLU A 35 18.57 -16.98 4.80
N THR A 36 19.08 -17.89 3.96
CA THR A 36 19.42 -19.26 4.35
C THR A 36 20.80 -19.59 3.81
N VAL A 37 21.73 -19.94 4.70
CA VAL A 37 23.08 -20.40 4.33
C VAL A 37 23.18 -21.89 4.65
N SER A 38 23.27 -22.72 3.62
CA SER A 38 23.42 -24.17 3.74
C SER A 38 24.88 -24.58 3.64
N TYR A 39 25.32 -25.47 4.53
CA TYR A 39 26.66 -26.04 4.51
C TYR A 39 26.60 -27.44 3.90
N VAL A 40 27.11 -27.59 2.67
CA VAL A 40 27.07 -28.85 1.94
C VAL A 40 28.43 -29.25 1.39
N ASP A 41 28.64 -30.55 1.16
CA ASP A 41 29.79 -31.05 0.42
C ASP A 41 29.62 -30.91 -1.11
N GLN A 42 30.57 -31.44 -1.87
CA GLN A 42 30.56 -31.37 -3.34
C GLN A 42 29.40 -32.15 -3.98
N ASP A 43 28.85 -33.13 -3.26
CA ASP A 43 27.72 -33.94 -3.71
C ASP A 43 26.38 -33.37 -3.22
N GLY A 44 26.40 -32.26 -2.47
CA GLY A 44 25.23 -31.58 -1.93
C GLY A 44 24.70 -32.17 -0.61
N HIS A 45 25.45 -33.06 0.06
CA HIS A 45 25.07 -33.56 1.38
C HIS A 45 25.32 -32.49 2.44
N GLU A 46 24.33 -32.31 3.32
CA GLU A 46 24.42 -31.36 4.43
C GLU A 46 25.50 -31.79 5.43
N LEU A 47 26.44 -30.88 5.68
CA LEU A 47 27.56 -31.05 6.60
C LEU A 47 27.27 -30.45 7.98
N ALA A 48 26.38 -29.46 8.05
CA ALA A 48 25.99 -28.78 9.28
C ALA A 48 24.62 -28.11 9.12
N GLN A 49 23.99 -27.82 10.26
CA GLN A 49 22.70 -27.12 10.30
C GLN A 49 22.79 -25.77 9.55
N PRO A 50 21.82 -25.45 8.67
CA PRO A 50 21.80 -24.19 7.95
C PRO A 50 21.65 -22.99 8.89
N HIS A 51 22.33 -21.90 8.59
CA HIS A 51 22.03 -20.62 9.20
C HIS A 51 20.80 -20.02 8.54
N THR A 52 19.91 -19.41 9.33
CA THR A 52 18.73 -18.71 8.82
C THR A 52 18.56 -17.36 9.52
N ALA A 53 18.23 -16.34 8.73
CA ALA A 53 17.95 -15.00 9.23
C ALA A 53 16.77 -14.38 8.47
N SER A 54 16.12 -13.36 9.05
CA SER A 54 15.01 -12.66 8.40
C SER A 54 15.01 -11.17 8.73
N VAL A 55 14.60 -10.35 7.76
CA VAL A 55 14.36 -8.91 7.93
C VAL A 55 12.97 -8.55 7.45
N GLU A 56 12.29 -7.64 8.16
CA GLU A 56 10.96 -7.14 7.79
C GLU A 56 11.06 -5.74 7.18
N PHE A 57 10.49 -5.56 6.00
CA PHE A 57 10.28 -4.26 5.36
C PHE A 57 8.83 -3.85 5.47
N THR A 58 8.58 -2.56 5.66
CA THR A 58 7.22 -2.01 5.71
C THR A 58 7.07 -0.81 4.77
N ARG A 59 5.87 -0.59 4.23
CA ARG A 59 5.53 0.66 3.52
C ARG A 59 4.07 1.05 3.79
N GLN A 60 3.79 2.35 3.74
CA GLN A 60 2.42 2.84 3.81
C GLN A 60 1.72 2.67 2.46
N VAL A 61 0.45 2.30 2.48
CA VAL A 61 -0.41 2.18 1.30
C VAL A 61 -1.65 3.03 1.50
N SER A 62 -1.85 4.01 0.63
CA SER A 62 -3.04 4.84 0.59
C SER A 62 -4.02 4.29 -0.45
N THR A 63 -5.29 4.12 -0.08
CA THR A 63 -6.35 3.67 -1.00
C THR A 63 -7.37 4.79 -1.16
N ASP A 64 -7.57 5.23 -2.40
CA ASP A 64 -8.59 6.22 -2.75
C ASP A 64 -9.99 5.69 -2.44
N ALA A 65 -10.77 6.43 -1.65
CA ALA A 65 -12.05 5.97 -1.14
C ALA A 65 -13.19 5.96 -2.19
N VAL A 66 -12.96 6.49 -3.39
CA VAL A 66 -13.97 6.54 -4.47
C VAL A 66 -13.61 5.54 -5.58
N THR A 67 -12.35 5.55 -6.00
CA THR A 67 -11.86 4.76 -7.13
C THR A 67 -11.23 3.42 -6.72
N GLY A 68 -10.79 3.30 -5.46
CA GLY A 68 -10.03 2.14 -4.98
C GLY A 68 -8.57 2.11 -5.45
N GLU A 69 -8.09 3.15 -6.15
CA GLU A 69 -6.70 3.24 -6.59
C GLU A 69 -5.74 3.25 -5.40
N LYS A 70 -4.62 2.53 -5.51
CA LYS A 70 -3.60 2.43 -4.46
C LYS A 70 -2.37 3.24 -4.81
N THR A 71 -1.92 4.06 -3.87
CA THR A 71 -0.62 4.74 -3.91
C THR A 71 0.29 4.15 -2.84
N TYR A 72 1.50 3.77 -3.24
CA TYR A 72 2.47 3.12 -2.39
C TYR A 72 3.55 4.11 -1.95
N GLY A 73 3.75 4.23 -0.64
CA GLY A 73 4.87 4.96 -0.07
C GLY A 73 6.20 4.23 -0.25
N PRO A 74 7.32 4.87 0.15
CA PRO A 74 8.61 4.21 0.14
C PRO A 74 8.63 3.02 1.12
N TRP A 75 9.41 1.99 0.80
CA TRP A 75 9.78 0.98 1.77
C TRP A 75 10.60 1.58 2.91
N SER A 76 10.57 0.94 4.06
CA SER A 76 11.50 1.19 5.16
C SER A 76 12.95 1.09 4.68
N ALA A 77 13.87 1.69 5.44
CA ALA A 77 15.28 1.76 5.09
C ALA A 77 15.87 0.37 4.76
N ALA A 78 16.90 0.37 3.91
CA ALA A 78 17.65 -0.84 3.59
C ALA A 78 18.21 -1.48 4.87
N GLN A 79 18.20 -2.80 4.91
CA GLN A 79 18.69 -3.61 6.02
C GLN A 79 19.74 -4.58 5.50
N SER A 80 20.54 -5.11 6.42
CA SER A 80 21.58 -6.10 6.14
C SER A 80 21.37 -7.31 7.04
N PHE A 81 21.81 -8.47 6.56
CA PHE A 81 21.99 -9.63 7.42
C PHE A 81 23.36 -9.53 8.10
N ASP A 82 23.44 -10.07 9.31
CA ASP A 82 24.70 -10.18 10.03
C ASP A 82 25.60 -11.23 9.37
N ALA A 83 26.92 -11.12 9.56
CA ALA A 83 27.86 -12.11 9.06
C ALA A 83 27.67 -13.47 9.77
N VAL A 84 27.80 -14.55 8.99
CA VAL A 84 27.69 -15.95 9.44
C VAL A 84 29.05 -16.56 9.69
#